data_AF-A0A7X9IBQ6-F1
#
_entry.id   AF-A0A7X9IBQ6-F1
#
_cell.length_a   1.000
_cell.length_b   1.000
_cell.length_c   1.000
_cell.angle_alpha   90.00
_cell.angle_beta   90.00
_cell.angle_gamma   90.00
#
_symmetry.space_group_name_H-M   'P 1'
#
loop_
_entity.id
_entity.type
_entity.pdbx_description
1 polymer ?
#
loop_
_entity_poly.entity_id
_entity_poly.type
_entity_poly.pdbx_seq_one_letter_code
_entity_poly.pdbx_strand_id
1 'polypeptide(L)'
;NSMRTCKDCHTTGYLNAPIAKHAWLPDLHLDKLSCQACHIPQRKVKSALVQVSDIYNPGTKITPPPKYVWTFYDQNMNYWNHYGELTMFTAKDQPSDPFIPEFAKYKGQIFPVNAVHSAWPGIYTEGKKGLDQPKQRDIYNMWVIHRKDRSKYPELKKIADNNSDTIPEVNSAEEIDAFINSVTAYMNDQGYDLSGKKVVWVNDDRMYLNGTDYKMLEKEYWESSPYASVYKYSHDVFPAKAGLGINGCTDCHSFGSDIFFRQVVKYPFGDDGNPVMEPQYKKLGMSGFMMGMSAFREQIVKSFEYPAILFLLVTILISIACYVNRKENFFRVNSNYLYIMYVLLAAGVALVFLKPDVNSYVLPDRLTLDANHFIITIFALAAGAYTWVRMRKEKLTGTLLFRLQAFFLALAIVSGILMMIKFELIYQLVRVAYTVFDISVVLSVLTSIVYFINDQFSFLKAETQK
;
A
#
# COMPACT_ATOMS: atom_id res chain seq x y z
N ASN A 1 21.53 -1.18 24.04
CA ASN A 1 20.16 -1.62 23.73
C ASN A 1 20.05 -3.06 24.24
N SER A 2 19.26 -3.34 25.27
CA SER A 2 19.22 -4.64 25.98
C SER A 2 18.10 -5.58 25.51
N MET A 3 17.23 -5.10 24.62
CA MET A 3 16.09 -5.87 24.12
C MET A 3 16.49 -6.69 22.90
N ARG A 4 16.21 -8.01 22.94
CA ARG A 4 16.42 -8.89 21.80
C ARG A 4 15.45 -8.56 20.66
N THR A 5 15.92 -8.69 19.43
CA THR A 5 15.10 -8.55 18.22
C THR A 5 14.54 -9.91 17.78
N CYS A 6 13.58 -9.89 16.85
CA CYS A 6 13.06 -11.11 16.22
C CYS A 6 14.20 -11.94 15.59
N LYS A 7 15.19 -11.26 14.98
CA LYS A 7 16.32 -11.92 14.31
C LYS A 7 17.21 -12.68 15.29
N ASP A 8 17.34 -12.21 16.53
CA ASP A 8 18.21 -12.82 17.54
C ASP A 8 17.79 -14.25 17.90
N CYS A 9 16.51 -14.58 17.72
CA CYS A 9 15.97 -15.92 17.98
C CYS A 9 15.60 -16.69 16.69
N HIS A 10 14.89 -16.05 15.77
CA HIS A 10 14.28 -16.74 14.62
C HIS A 10 15.23 -17.00 13.45
N THR A 11 16.47 -16.48 13.48
CA THR A 11 17.49 -16.81 12.46
C THR A 11 18.29 -18.06 12.79
N THR A 12 18.62 -18.26 14.07
CA THR A 12 19.45 -19.37 14.55
C THR A 12 18.65 -20.49 15.20
N GLY A 13 17.38 -20.25 15.53
CA GLY A 13 16.57 -21.17 16.33
C GLY A 13 16.93 -21.13 17.82
N TYR A 14 17.53 -20.04 18.30
CA TYR A 14 17.86 -19.86 19.71
C TYR A 14 16.61 -20.03 20.59
N LEU A 15 16.76 -20.74 21.71
CA LEU A 15 15.66 -21.18 22.59
C LEU A 15 14.56 -21.97 21.87
N ASN A 16 14.94 -22.79 20.87
CA ASN A 16 14.03 -23.58 20.05
C ASN A 16 12.99 -22.73 19.29
N ALA A 17 13.31 -21.47 19.01
CA ALA A 17 12.46 -20.62 18.18
C ALA A 17 12.32 -21.21 16.76
N PRO A 18 11.13 -21.19 16.15
CA PRO A 18 10.96 -21.60 14.76
C PRO A 18 11.85 -20.76 13.83
N ILE A 19 12.64 -21.44 12.98
CA ILE A 19 13.55 -20.78 12.05
C ILE A 19 12.77 -20.16 10.88
N ALA A 20 12.95 -18.86 10.69
CA ALA A 20 12.29 -18.10 9.63
C ALA A 20 13.04 -18.25 8.30
N LYS A 21 12.56 -19.14 7.41
CA LYS A 21 13.25 -19.50 6.16
C LYS A 21 13.06 -18.50 5.01
N HIS A 22 11.83 -17.99 4.82
CA HIS A 22 11.46 -17.06 3.73
C HIS A 22 11.99 -17.43 2.33
N ALA A 23 12.10 -18.72 1.99
CA ALA A 23 12.86 -19.20 0.83
C ALA A 23 12.43 -18.65 -0.54
N TRP A 24 11.19 -18.18 -0.68
CA TRP A 24 10.66 -17.59 -1.91
C TRP A 24 10.86 -16.06 -2.01
N LEU A 25 11.10 -15.40 -0.88
CA LEU A 25 11.13 -13.95 -0.78
C LEU A 25 12.56 -13.44 -0.99
N PRO A 26 12.81 -12.50 -1.91
CA PRO A 26 14.15 -11.95 -2.10
C PRO A 26 14.68 -11.26 -0.83
N ASP A 27 15.94 -11.52 -0.47
CA ASP A 27 16.60 -11.02 0.75
C ASP A 27 16.48 -9.51 0.96
N LEU A 28 16.43 -8.73 -0.13
CA LEU A 28 16.24 -7.27 -0.08
C LEU A 28 15.02 -6.87 0.76
N HIS A 29 13.95 -7.68 0.78
CA HIS A 29 12.80 -7.44 1.62
C HIS A 29 13.14 -7.56 3.10
N LEU A 30 13.91 -8.57 3.51
CA LEU A 30 14.31 -8.78 4.91
C LEU A 30 15.34 -7.74 5.41
N ASP A 31 15.98 -7.03 4.47
CA ASP A 31 16.84 -5.88 4.75
C ASP A 31 16.06 -4.59 4.96
N LYS A 32 14.95 -4.40 4.22
CA LYS A 32 14.18 -3.15 4.21
C LYS A 32 12.89 -3.21 5.02
N LEU A 33 12.35 -4.39 5.29
CA LEU A 33 11.14 -4.60 6.07
C LEU A 33 11.53 -5.16 7.45
N SER A 34 10.88 -4.65 8.49
CA SER A 34 10.89 -5.32 9.78
C SER A 34 10.06 -6.61 9.71
N CYS A 35 10.33 -7.58 10.59
CA CYS A 35 9.50 -8.78 10.68
C CYS A 35 8.03 -8.42 10.93
N GLN A 36 7.81 -7.40 11.76
CA GLN A 36 6.48 -6.88 12.08
C GLN A 36 5.74 -6.33 10.87
N ALA A 37 6.42 -5.80 9.85
CA ALA A 37 5.76 -5.24 8.67
C ALA A 37 4.89 -6.26 7.94
N CYS A 38 5.34 -7.51 7.85
CA CYS A 38 4.57 -8.59 7.25
C CYS A 38 3.72 -9.34 8.28
N HIS A 39 4.20 -9.46 9.52
CA HIS A 39 3.55 -10.24 10.58
C HIS A 39 2.57 -9.44 11.46
N ILE A 40 2.34 -8.16 11.18
CA ILE A 40 1.26 -7.37 11.79
C ILE A 40 0.51 -6.65 10.65
N PRO A 41 -0.17 -7.40 9.75
CA PRO A 41 -0.90 -6.81 8.63
C PRO A 41 -2.10 -5.97 9.11
N GLN A 42 -2.64 -6.32 10.28
CA GLN A 42 -3.77 -5.65 10.92
C GLN A 42 -3.65 -5.78 12.44
N ARG A 43 -4.38 -4.93 13.15
CA ARG A 43 -4.59 -4.93 14.59
C ARG A 43 -6.06 -5.26 14.84
N LYS A 44 -6.37 -5.89 15.98
CA LYS A 44 -7.73 -6.33 16.34
C LYS A 44 -8.42 -5.42 17.36
N VAL A 45 -7.76 -4.32 17.70
CA VAL A 45 -8.22 -3.33 18.67
C VAL A 45 -8.45 -2.03 17.94
N LYS A 46 -9.37 -1.19 18.41
CA LYS A 46 -9.63 0.12 17.81
C LYS A 46 -8.40 1.02 17.82
N SER A 47 -8.22 1.83 16.77
CA SER A 47 -7.11 2.78 16.68
C SER A 47 -7.49 4.10 17.36
N ALA A 48 -6.55 4.66 18.12
CA ALA A 48 -6.55 6.07 18.49
C ALA A 48 -5.56 6.77 17.55
N LEU A 49 -6.02 7.11 16.34
CA LEU A 49 -5.18 7.68 15.29
C LEU A 49 -5.03 9.19 15.47
N VAL A 50 -6.12 9.89 15.78
CA VAL A 50 -6.12 11.34 15.97
C VAL A 50 -6.56 11.67 17.39
N GLN A 51 -5.90 12.65 17.99
CA GLN A 51 -6.23 13.21 19.30
C GLN A 51 -6.36 14.73 19.20
N VAL A 52 -7.54 15.26 19.51
CA VAL A 52 -7.79 16.71 19.46
C VAL A 52 -8.29 17.25 20.78
N SER A 53 -7.88 18.47 21.10
CA SER A 53 -8.16 19.13 22.39
C SER A 53 -8.65 20.57 22.25
N ASP A 54 -8.99 20.96 21.03
CA ASP A 54 -9.51 22.26 20.61
C ASP A 54 -11.04 22.36 20.74
N ILE A 55 -11.77 21.26 20.61
CA ILE A 55 -13.23 21.26 20.63
C ILE A 55 -13.83 20.64 21.89
N TYR A 56 -15.12 20.92 22.13
CA TYR A 56 -15.86 20.32 23.25
C TYR A 56 -16.24 18.86 22.94
N ASN A 57 -15.68 17.92 23.69
CA ASN A 57 -16.08 16.51 23.63
C ASN A 57 -17.41 16.29 24.42
N PRO A 58 -18.53 15.90 23.78
CA PRO A 58 -19.78 15.63 24.49
C PRO A 58 -19.83 14.29 25.23
N GLY A 59 -18.90 13.36 24.96
CA GLY A 59 -18.86 12.03 25.56
C GLY A 59 -18.24 12.00 26.96
N THR A 60 -19.04 12.05 28.02
CA THR A 60 -18.58 11.88 29.41
C THR A 60 -18.52 10.43 29.86
N LYS A 61 -17.35 9.87 30.18
CA LYS A 61 -17.32 8.52 30.78
C LYS A 61 -16.20 8.19 31.79
N ILE A 62 -15.34 9.12 32.24
CA ILE A 62 -14.37 8.78 33.31
C ILE A 62 -15.00 9.02 34.69
N THR A 63 -15.72 8.05 35.24
CA THR A 63 -16.40 8.15 36.55
C THR A 63 -15.58 7.54 37.71
N PRO A 64 -15.62 8.07 38.96
CA PRO A 64 -16.04 9.41 39.42
C PRO A 64 -14.88 10.31 39.93
N PRO A 65 -15.01 11.66 39.80
CA PRO A 65 -16.06 12.37 39.06
C PRO A 65 -15.84 12.33 37.54
N PRO A 66 -16.91 12.38 36.71
CA PRO A 66 -16.84 12.40 35.24
C PRO A 66 -15.84 13.45 34.74
N LYS A 67 -14.72 13.01 34.14
CA LYS A 67 -13.79 13.91 33.47
C LYS A 67 -14.08 13.97 31.97
N TYR A 68 -14.17 15.18 31.46
CA TYR A 68 -14.13 15.45 30.02
C TYR A 68 -12.68 15.48 29.59
N VAL A 69 -12.39 14.76 28.51
CA VAL A 69 -11.04 14.54 27.99
C VAL A 69 -11.04 14.83 26.49
N TRP A 70 -9.86 14.70 25.88
CA TRP A 70 -9.65 14.90 24.44
C TRP A 70 -10.63 14.08 23.59
N THR A 71 -10.88 14.59 22.38
CA THR A 71 -11.66 13.90 21.35
C THR A 71 -10.71 13.01 20.54
N PHE A 72 -11.14 11.79 20.25
CA PHE A 72 -10.34 10.81 19.52
C PHE A 72 -11.05 10.36 18.26
N TYR A 73 -10.24 10.07 17.24
CA TYR A 73 -10.72 9.48 15.99
C TYR A 73 -9.96 8.19 15.67
N ASP A 74 -10.66 7.26 15.03
CA ASP A 74 -10.06 6.02 14.53
C ASP A 74 -9.37 6.22 13.16
N GLN A 75 -8.88 5.13 12.57
CA GLN A 75 -8.24 5.11 11.24
C GLN A 75 -9.12 5.64 10.09
N ASN A 76 -10.44 5.59 10.27
CA ASN A 76 -11.43 6.01 9.29
C ASN A 76 -11.94 7.43 9.60
N MET A 77 -11.31 8.09 10.58
CA MET A 77 -11.71 9.40 11.08
C MET A 77 -13.12 9.43 11.67
N ASN A 78 -13.59 8.30 12.21
CA ASN A 78 -14.82 8.30 12.99
C ASN A 78 -14.51 8.73 14.43
N TYR A 79 -15.27 9.69 14.94
CA TYR A 79 -15.24 10.05 16.35
C TYR A 79 -15.53 8.84 17.25
N TRP A 80 -14.75 8.71 18.33
CA TRP A 80 -15.08 7.79 19.41
C TRP A 80 -14.57 8.26 20.77
N ASN A 81 -15.30 7.86 21.81
CA ASN A 81 -14.91 8.15 23.19
C ASN A 81 -13.97 7.06 23.72
N HIS A 82 -12.68 7.18 23.40
CA HIS A 82 -11.64 6.22 23.79
C HIS A 82 -11.69 5.83 25.28
N TYR A 83 -11.67 6.83 26.17
CA TYR A 83 -11.68 6.58 27.61
C TYR A 83 -13.02 6.03 28.10
N GLY A 84 -14.12 6.41 27.46
CA GLY A 84 -15.42 5.83 27.77
C GLY A 84 -15.50 4.36 27.43
N GLU A 85 -15.00 3.96 26.27
CA GLU A 85 -14.90 2.55 25.91
C GLU A 85 -14.01 1.78 26.90
N LEU A 86 -12.86 2.33 27.30
CA LEU A 86 -11.99 1.70 28.32
C LEU A 86 -12.70 1.45 29.66
N THR A 87 -13.67 2.30 30.03
CA THR A 87 -14.46 2.10 31.26
C THR A 87 -15.66 1.17 31.10
N MET A 88 -16.18 1.03 29.87
CA MET A 88 -17.34 0.19 29.58
C MET A 88 -16.96 -1.27 29.35
N PHE A 89 -15.76 -1.52 28.82
CA PHE A 89 -15.30 -2.85 28.44
C PHE A 89 -14.23 -3.37 29.40
N THR A 90 -14.31 -4.66 29.72
CA THR A 90 -13.27 -5.34 30.49
C THR A 90 -12.28 -6.03 29.56
N ALA A 91 -11.13 -6.48 30.07
CA ALA A 91 -10.20 -7.31 29.28
C ALA A 91 -10.82 -8.59 28.70
N LYS A 92 -11.99 -9.04 29.21
CA LYS A 92 -12.71 -10.22 28.72
C LYS A 92 -13.75 -9.91 27.64
N ASP A 93 -14.08 -8.63 27.43
CA ASP A 93 -15.20 -8.20 26.58
C ASP A 93 -14.83 -6.92 25.82
N GLN A 94 -13.68 -6.94 25.15
CA GLN A 94 -13.25 -5.81 24.32
C GLN A 94 -13.87 -5.94 22.93
N PRO A 95 -14.51 -4.88 22.40
CA PRO A 95 -15.03 -4.90 21.05
C PRO A 95 -13.86 -5.08 20.06
N SER A 96 -14.08 -5.94 19.07
CA SER A 96 -13.14 -6.11 17.97
C SER A 96 -13.40 -5.06 16.91
N ASP A 97 -12.49 -4.09 16.81
CA ASP A 97 -12.51 -3.05 15.78
C ASP A 97 -11.17 -3.08 15.03
N PRO A 98 -11.08 -3.89 13.96
CA PRO A 98 -9.82 -4.13 13.30
C PRO A 98 -9.36 -2.92 12.48
N PHE A 99 -8.09 -2.56 12.61
CA PHE A 99 -7.46 -1.57 11.74
C PHE A 99 -6.18 -2.06 11.10
N ILE A 100 -5.86 -1.46 9.97
CA ILE A 100 -4.60 -1.69 9.27
C ILE A 100 -3.61 -0.62 9.77
N PRO A 101 -2.44 -1.00 10.32
CA PRO A 101 -1.41 -0.03 10.68
C PRO A 101 -0.98 0.83 9.51
N GLU A 102 -0.54 2.04 9.82
CA GLU A 102 0.30 2.78 8.89
C GLU A 102 1.71 2.23 8.92
N PHE A 103 2.51 2.59 7.92
CA PHE A 103 3.91 2.18 7.83
C PHE A 103 4.84 3.39 7.89
N ALA A 104 5.92 3.26 8.65
CA ALA A 104 6.95 4.29 8.70
C ALA A 104 8.34 3.65 8.58
N LYS A 105 9.24 4.35 7.89
CA LYS A 105 10.65 3.97 7.89
C LYS A 105 11.27 4.43 9.21
N TYR A 106 12.07 3.57 9.82
CA TYR A 106 12.77 3.85 11.08
C TYR A 106 14.05 3.02 11.12
N LYS A 107 15.19 3.69 11.32
CA LYS A 107 16.53 3.04 11.32
C LYS A 107 16.78 2.14 10.10
N GLY A 108 16.35 2.59 8.92
CA GLY A 108 16.60 1.89 7.65
C GLY A 108 15.59 0.79 7.28
N GLN A 109 14.67 0.43 8.17
CA GLN A 109 13.62 -0.57 7.90
C GLN A 109 12.22 0.05 7.99
N ILE A 110 11.22 -0.61 7.39
CA ILE A 110 9.81 -0.22 7.47
C ILE A 110 9.14 -0.99 8.61
N PHE A 111 8.44 -0.27 9.48
CA PHE A 111 7.69 -0.80 10.62
C PHE A 111 6.22 -0.43 10.51
N PRO A 112 5.31 -1.31 10.96
CA PRO A 112 3.92 -0.92 11.21
C PRO A 112 3.88 -0.03 12.46
N VAL A 113 3.19 1.10 12.38
CA VAL A 113 3.13 2.12 13.43
C VAL A 113 1.71 2.63 13.67
N ASN A 114 1.48 3.16 14.87
CA ASN A 114 0.50 4.22 15.10
C ASN A 114 1.25 5.56 15.06
N ALA A 115 1.13 6.34 13.99
CA ALA A 115 1.66 7.70 13.97
C ALA A 115 0.52 8.64 14.37
N VAL A 116 0.42 8.96 15.66
CA VAL A 116 -0.71 9.73 16.18
C VAL A 116 -0.68 11.15 15.61
N HIS A 117 -1.82 11.61 15.11
CA HIS A 117 -2.05 12.99 14.71
C HIS A 117 -2.61 13.81 15.88
N SER A 118 -2.36 15.12 15.89
CA SER A 118 -2.92 15.97 16.94
C SER A 118 -3.36 17.36 16.49
N ALA A 119 -4.46 17.84 17.07
CA ALA A 119 -4.92 19.23 16.93
C ALA A 119 -5.21 19.87 18.30
N TRP A 120 -4.59 21.01 18.60
CA TRP A 120 -4.61 21.56 19.96
C TRP A 120 -4.22 23.05 20.03
N PRO A 121 -4.68 23.80 21.05
CA PRO A 121 -4.22 25.17 21.30
C PRO A 121 -2.82 25.17 21.91
N GLY A 122 -1.90 25.93 21.35
CA GLY A 122 -0.57 26.16 21.92
C GLY A 122 -0.36 27.60 22.38
N ILE A 123 0.73 27.83 23.11
CA ILE A 123 1.21 29.16 23.48
C ILE A 123 2.65 29.27 22.97
N TYR A 124 2.82 30.10 21.96
CA TYR A 124 4.09 30.40 21.34
C TYR A 124 4.77 31.57 22.06
N THR A 125 6.06 31.41 22.38
CA THR A 125 6.92 32.50 22.86
C THR A 125 8.09 32.64 21.90
N GLU A 126 8.28 33.84 21.35
CA GLU A 126 9.36 34.08 20.40
C GLU A 126 10.74 33.80 21.02
N GLY A 127 11.60 33.11 20.27
CA GLY A 127 12.94 32.73 20.71
C GLY A 127 13.00 31.55 21.69
N LYS A 128 11.87 31.04 22.19
CA LYS A 128 11.84 29.82 23.01
C LYS A 128 11.62 28.58 22.15
N LYS A 129 12.27 27.49 22.56
CA LYS A 129 12.05 26.16 21.96
C LYS A 129 10.78 25.56 22.52
N GLY A 130 9.99 24.93 21.64
CA GLY A 130 8.75 24.27 22.02
C GLY A 130 7.56 25.22 22.14
N LEU A 131 6.41 24.65 22.48
CA LEU A 131 5.15 25.35 22.73
C LEU A 131 4.65 24.97 24.11
N ASP A 132 4.19 25.96 24.86
CA ASP A 132 3.44 25.70 26.10
C ASP A 132 2.00 25.30 25.73
N GLN A 133 1.34 24.52 26.58
CA GLN A 133 -0.05 24.11 26.38
C GLN A 133 -0.96 24.80 27.41
N PRO A 134 -2.07 25.44 27.00
CA PRO A 134 -3.12 25.84 27.93
C PRO A 134 -3.63 24.63 28.71
N LYS A 135 -4.10 24.84 29.95
CA LYS A 135 -4.65 23.71 30.72
C LYS A 135 -5.88 23.18 30.00
N GLN A 136 -6.00 21.87 29.87
CA GLN A 136 -7.17 21.24 29.25
C GLN A 136 -8.49 21.68 29.94
N ARG A 137 -8.46 21.88 31.27
CA ARG A 137 -9.60 22.40 32.04
C ARG A 137 -10.05 23.78 31.56
N ASP A 138 -9.13 24.63 31.14
CA ASP A 138 -9.41 26.00 30.71
C ASP A 138 -10.15 25.98 29.37
N ILE A 139 -9.68 25.17 28.41
CA ILE A 139 -10.35 24.96 27.12
C ILE A 139 -11.74 24.37 27.32
N TYR A 140 -11.86 23.35 28.19
CA TYR A 140 -13.15 22.76 28.53
C TYR A 140 -14.12 23.79 29.14
N ASN A 141 -13.66 24.56 30.13
CA ASN A 141 -14.49 25.56 30.81
C ASN A 141 -14.91 26.70 29.87
N MET A 142 -14.03 27.14 28.97
CA MET A 142 -14.34 28.13 27.93
C MET A 142 -15.55 27.66 27.10
N TRP A 143 -15.50 26.43 26.60
CA TRP A 143 -16.61 25.84 25.84
C TRP A 143 -17.88 25.67 26.68
N VAL A 144 -17.77 25.22 27.94
CA VAL A 144 -18.93 25.08 28.84
C VAL A 144 -19.61 26.43 29.08
N ILE A 145 -18.83 27.48 29.33
CA ILE A 145 -19.34 28.83 29.55
C ILE A 145 -20.07 29.32 28.30
N HIS A 146 -19.45 29.19 27.12
CA HIS A 146 -20.06 29.58 25.86
C HIS A 146 -21.38 28.82 25.57
N ARG A 147 -21.40 27.52 25.84
CA ARG A 147 -22.61 26.70 25.62
C ARG A 147 -23.76 27.07 26.56
N LYS A 148 -23.46 27.51 27.78
CA LYS A 148 -24.45 28.00 28.76
C LYS A 148 -24.94 29.41 28.41
N ASP A 149 -24.02 30.28 28.01
CA ASP A 149 -24.29 31.65 27.61
C ASP A 149 -23.53 31.99 26.34
N ARG A 150 -24.27 32.00 25.22
CA ARG A 150 -23.77 32.24 23.87
C ARG A 150 -23.24 33.66 23.65
N SER A 151 -23.39 34.58 24.61
CA SER A 151 -22.78 35.91 24.59
C SER A 151 -21.33 35.90 25.10
N LYS A 152 -20.93 34.87 25.86
CA LYS A 152 -19.55 34.68 26.33
C LYS A 152 -18.74 33.92 25.28
N TYR A 153 -17.59 34.46 24.90
CA TYR A 153 -16.74 33.93 23.82
C TYR A 153 -17.53 33.66 22.52
N PRO A 154 -18.22 34.67 21.95
CA PRO A 154 -19.21 34.48 20.89
C PRO A 154 -18.64 33.92 19.58
N GLU A 155 -17.33 34.13 19.34
CA GLU A 155 -16.62 33.63 18.16
C GLU A 155 -16.69 32.10 18.05
N LEU A 156 -16.79 31.36 19.17
CA LEU A 156 -16.95 29.90 19.17
C LEU A 156 -18.20 29.39 18.45
N LYS A 157 -19.17 30.27 18.11
CA LYS A 157 -20.33 29.90 17.27
C LYS A 157 -19.96 29.62 15.81
N LYS A 158 -18.83 30.15 15.36
CA LYS A 158 -18.35 30.00 13.98
C LYS A 158 -17.84 28.59 13.73
N ILE A 159 -17.34 27.94 14.78
CA ILE A 159 -16.84 26.56 14.76
C ILE A 159 -18.03 25.61 14.66
N ALA A 160 -18.13 24.94 13.52
CA ALA A 160 -19.24 24.05 13.19
C ALA A 160 -18.75 22.63 12.89
N ASP A 161 -19.69 21.69 12.87
CA ASP A 161 -19.47 20.36 12.33
C ASP A 161 -19.51 20.46 10.80
N ASN A 162 -18.33 20.43 10.19
CA ASN A 162 -18.13 20.73 8.77
C ASN A 162 -18.28 19.46 7.91
N ASN A 163 -18.09 18.28 8.50
CA ASN A 163 -18.15 16.97 7.82
C ASN A 163 -19.39 16.12 8.18
N SER A 164 -20.27 16.65 9.05
CA SER A 164 -21.49 16.01 9.54
C SER A 164 -21.25 14.73 10.39
N ASP A 165 -20.12 14.64 11.09
CA ASP A 165 -19.78 13.50 11.96
C ASP A 165 -20.29 13.66 13.41
N THR A 166 -21.04 14.73 13.68
CA THR A 166 -21.60 15.17 14.97
C THR A 166 -20.65 15.92 15.91
N ILE A 167 -19.38 16.08 15.54
CA ILE A 167 -18.35 16.77 16.30
C ILE A 167 -17.93 18.03 15.52
N PRO A 168 -17.94 19.22 16.13
CA PRO A 168 -17.40 20.40 15.46
C PRO A 168 -15.88 20.30 15.32
N GLU A 169 -15.32 20.88 14.27
CA GLU A 169 -13.88 20.94 14.03
C GLU A 169 -13.38 22.38 13.91
N VAL A 170 -12.11 22.60 14.26
CA VAL A 170 -11.41 23.82 13.88
C VAL A 170 -10.68 23.50 12.57
N ASN A 171 -11.12 24.09 11.46
CA ASN A 171 -10.54 23.79 10.15
C ASN A 171 -10.41 24.99 9.22
N SER A 172 -11.48 25.77 9.04
CA SER A 172 -11.44 26.92 8.14
C SER A 172 -10.66 28.09 8.73
N ALA A 173 -10.19 29.02 7.89
CA ALA A 173 -9.48 30.22 8.36
C ALA A 173 -10.29 31.02 9.40
N GLU A 174 -11.60 31.15 9.19
CA GLU A 174 -12.49 31.85 10.11
C GLU A 174 -12.62 31.12 11.46
N GLU A 175 -12.68 29.78 11.45
CA GLU A 175 -12.78 28.98 12.68
C GLU A 175 -11.47 28.94 13.46
N ILE A 176 -10.33 28.93 12.76
CA ILE A 176 -9.00 29.01 13.38
C ILE A 176 -8.84 30.36 14.09
N ASP A 177 -9.20 31.47 13.43
CA ASP A 177 -9.19 32.79 14.06
C ASP A 177 -10.15 32.85 15.26
N ALA A 178 -11.37 32.33 15.08
CA ALA A 178 -12.38 32.27 16.13
C ALA A 178 -11.88 31.50 17.36
N PHE A 179 -11.21 30.37 17.15
CA PHE A 179 -10.66 29.54 18.21
C PHE A 179 -9.50 30.23 18.94
N ILE A 180 -8.49 30.73 18.20
CA ILE A 180 -7.34 31.44 18.77
C ILE A 180 -7.80 32.66 19.59
N ASN A 181 -8.73 33.45 19.05
CA ASN A 181 -9.26 34.64 19.72
C ASN A 181 -10.02 34.27 20.99
N SER A 182 -10.84 33.21 20.95
CA SER A 182 -11.61 32.76 22.11
C SER A 182 -10.72 32.24 23.23
N VAL A 183 -9.69 31.44 22.90
CA VAL A 183 -8.72 30.94 23.89
C VAL A 183 -7.92 32.10 24.48
N THR A 184 -7.48 33.05 23.66
CA THR A 184 -6.78 34.26 24.14
C THR A 184 -7.65 35.05 25.12
N ALA A 185 -8.91 35.31 24.77
CA ALA A 185 -9.85 36.03 25.62
C ALA A 185 -10.08 35.29 26.95
N TYR A 186 -10.33 33.99 26.91
CA TYR A 186 -10.54 33.18 28.11
C TYR A 186 -9.32 33.22 29.03
N MET A 187 -8.12 33.07 28.47
CA MET A 187 -6.88 33.09 29.26
C MET A 187 -6.65 34.45 29.93
N ASN A 188 -6.92 35.55 29.23
CA ASN A 188 -6.87 36.89 29.83
C ASN A 188 -7.88 37.04 30.98
N ASP A 189 -9.12 36.55 30.79
CA ASP A 189 -10.16 36.58 31.84
C ASP A 189 -9.78 35.75 33.08
N GLN A 190 -8.99 34.69 32.91
CA GLN A 190 -8.45 33.89 34.01
C GLN A 190 -7.16 34.47 34.62
N GLY A 191 -6.69 35.62 34.14
CA GLY A 191 -5.52 36.33 34.68
C GLY A 191 -4.17 35.73 34.26
N TYR A 192 -4.10 34.99 33.15
CA TYR A 192 -2.82 34.55 32.60
C TYR A 192 -2.03 35.72 32.03
N ASP A 193 -0.73 35.79 32.33
CA ASP A 193 0.18 36.74 31.69
C ASP A 193 0.63 36.22 30.31
N LEU A 194 0.08 36.85 29.28
CA LEU A 194 0.39 36.61 27.86
C LEU A 194 1.39 37.62 27.30
N SER A 195 2.05 38.45 28.12
CA SER A 195 3.06 39.40 27.66
C SER A 195 4.20 38.68 26.93
N GLY A 196 4.42 39.03 25.66
CA GLY A 196 5.43 38.37 24.81
C GLY A 196 5.07 36.94 24.39
N LYS A 197 3.81 36.50 24.62
CA LYS A 197 3.30 35.19 24.24
C LYS A 197 2.11 35.35 23.29
N LYS A 198 1.92 34.36 22.42
CA LYS A 198 0.80 34.32 21.49
C LYS A 198 0.11 32.97 21.56
N VAL A 199 -1.20 32.97 21.72
CA VAL A 199 -2.00 31.74 21.54
C VAL A 199 -1.99 31.39 20.05
N VAL A 200 -1.78 30.11 19.77
CA VAL A 200 -1.71 29.53 18.43
C VAL A 200 -2.60 28.30 18.38
N TRP A 201 -2.98 27.86 17.19
CA TRP A 201 -3.59 26.56 16.99
C TRP A 201 -2.61 25.66 16.23
N VAL A 202 -2.43 24.43 16.70
CA VAL A 202 -1.49 23.47 16.13
C VAL A 202 -2.31 22.34 15.54
N ASN A 203 -2.14 22.08 14.24
CA ASN A 203 -2.67 20.92 13.54
C ASN A 203 -1.50 20.15 12.94
N ASP A 204 -1.13 19.05 13.60
CA ASP A 204 0.10 18.31 13.36
C ASP A 204 1.35 19.19 13.37
N ASP A 205 2.02 19.33 12.22
CA ASP A 205 3.20 20.15 12.04
C ASP A 205 2.89 21.60 11.62
N ARG A 206 1.62 21.99 11.53
CA ARG A 206 1.22 23.36 11.21
C ARG A 206 0.84 24.12 12.47
N MET A 207 1.67 25.09 12.84
CA MET A 207 1.37 26.05 13.92
C MET A 207 0.78 27.33 13.34
N TYR A 208 -0.54 27.46 13.40
CA TYR A 208 -1.30 28.61 12.95
C TYR A 208 -1.17 29.78 13.92
N LEU A 209 -0.72 30.91 13.39
CA LEU A 209 -0.61 32.19 14.09
C LEU A 209 -1.92 32.99 13.99
N ASN A 210 -2.72 32.69 12.97
CA ASN A 210 -4.06 33.22 12.68
C ASN A 210 -4.69 32.27 11.64
N GLY A 211 -5.86 32.61 11.11
CA GLY A 211 -6.60 31.80 10.16
C GLY A 211 -5.89 31.48 8.84
N THR A 212 -4.91 32.29 8.43
CA THR A 212 -4.27 32.17 7.10
C THR A 212 -2.76 31.92 7.14
N ASP A 213 -2.09 32.31 8.22
CA ASP A 213 -0.64 32.16 8.40
C ASP A 213 -0.32 31.05 9.40
N TYR A 214 0.51 30.11 8.98
CA TYR A 214 1.12 29.10 9.86
C TYR A 214 2.62 28.97 9.63
N LYS A 215 3.31 28.47 10.65
CA LYS A 215 4.71 28.02 10.57
C LYS A 215 4.75 26.50 10.61
N MET A 216 5.61 25.90 9.79
CA MET A 216 5.89 24.47 9.85
C MET A 216 6.81 24.18 11.03
N LEU A 217 6.39 23.26 11.88
CA LEU A 217 7.18 22.75 13.00
C LEU A 217 8.10 21.64 12.50
N GLU A 218 9.31 21.60 13.03
CA GLU A 218 10.23 20.50 12.76
C GLU A 218 9.72 19.23 13.43
N LYS A 219 9.70 18.12 12.67
CA LYS A 219 9.36 16.79 13.15
C LYS A 219 10.18 15.74 12.41
N GLU A 220 10.31 14.57 13.00
CA GLU A 220 10.92 13.43 12.34
C GLU A 220 10.02 12.92 11.21
N TYR A 221 10.60 12.32 10.19
CA TYR A 221 9.83 11.90 9.00
C TYR A 221 8.83 10.77 9.29
N TRP A 222 8.95 10.06 10.42
CA TRP A 222 8.01 9.02 10.87
C TRP A 222 6.88 9.57 11.76
N GLU A 223 6.94 10.85 12.12
CA GLU A 223 5.95 11.53 12.96
C GLU A 223 4.86 12.16 12.09
N SER A 224 3.61 12.10 12.55
CA SER A 224 2.55 12.94 12.03
C SER A 224 2.60 14.32 12.67
N SER A 225 2.81 14.39 13.99
CA SER A 225 2.96 15.61 14.77
C SER A 225 4.22 15.56 15.66
N PRO A 226 4.97 16.67 15.84
CA PRO A 226 6.13 16.70 16.74
C PRO A 226 5.73 16.61 18.23
N TYR A 227 4.44 16.78 18.55
CA TYR A 227 3.91 16.70 19.90
C TYR A 227 3.05 15.47 20.15
N ALA A 228 3.00 14.54 19.20
CA ALA A 228 2.27 13.29 19.32
C ALA A 228 3.21 12.08 19.20
N SER A 229 2.82 10.98 19.86
CA SER A 229 3.66 9.78 19.92
C SER A 229 3.55 8.94 18.65
N VAL A 230 4.67 8.33 18.26
CA VAL A 230 4.70 7.27 17.25
C VAL A 230 4.97 5.94 17.92
N TYR A 231 3.99 5.05 17.89
CA TYR A 231 4.10 3.73 18.50
C TYR A 231 4.41 2.69 17.44
N LYS A 232 5.58 2.07 17.51
CA LYS A 232 5.88 0.88 16.72
C LYS A 232 5.13 -0.33 17.29
N TYR A 233 4.43 -1.07 16.44
CA TYR A 233 3.82 -2.32 16.87
C TYR A 233 4.85 -3.44 16.99
N SER A 234 4.78 -4.20 18.08
CA SER A 234 5.70 -5.31 18.37
C SER A 234 5.04 -6.48 19.11
N HIS A 235 3.73 -6.40 19.36
CA HIS A 235 2.91 -7.46 19.94
C HIS A 235 1.80 -7.85 18.96
N ASP A 236 1.07 -8.92 19.25
CA ASP A 236 0.04 -9.52 18.37
C ASP A 236 0.60 -9.85 16.98
N VAL A 237 1.78 -10.48 16.99
CA VAL A 237 2.49 -10.94 15.79
C VAL A 237 1.77 -12.17 15.25
N PHE A 238 1.29 -12.08 14.01
CA PHE A 238 0.59 -13.14 13.30
C PHE A 238 1.54 -14.28 12.94
N PRO A 239 1.07 -15.53 12.95
CA PRO A 239 1.85 -16.67 12.47
C PRO A 239 2.16 -16.50 10.98
N ALA A 240 3.18 -17.21 10.49
CA ALA A 240 3.61 -17.14 9.08
C ALA A 240 2.47 -17.37 8.06
N LYS A 241 1.48 -18.21 8.41
CA LYS A 241 0.32 -18.48 7.55
C LYS A 241 -0.76 -17.39 7.56
N ALA A 242 -0.53 -16.26 8.22
CA ALA A 242 -1.48 -15.15 8.29
C ALA A 242 -0.78 -13.78 8.17
N GLY A 243 0.49 -13.76 7.76
CA GLY A 243 1.22 -12.55 7.42
C GLY A 243 1.06 -12.17 5.95
N LEU A 244 1.48 -10.95 5.60
CA LEU A 244 1.57 -10.49 4.21
C LEU A 244 2.54 -11.34 3.40
N GLY A 245 2.22 -11.55 2.13
CA GLY A 245 3.03 -12.30 1.16
C GLY A 245 2.62 -13.77 1.04
N ILE A 246 1.70 -14.25 1.88
CA ILE A 246 1.21 -15.64 1.77
C ILE A 246 0.43 -15.87 0.47
N ASN A 247 -0.19 -14.84 -0.10
CA ASN A 247 -0.83 -14.94 -1.41
C ASN A 247 0.10 -14.48 -2.54
N GLY A 248 1.41 -14.44 -2.30
CA GLY A 248 2.41 -14.00 -3.27
C GLY A 248 2.64 -12.49 -3.28
N CYS A 249 3.30 -12.00 -4.32
CA CYS A 249 3.81 -10.63 -4.39
C CYS A 249 2.69 -9.58 -4.35
N THR A 250 1.47 -9.91 -4.78
CA THR A 250 0.35 -8.96 -4.91
C THR A 250 -0.26 -8.50 -3.58
N ASP A 251 0.02 -9.18 -2.47
CA ASP A 251 -0.33 -8.69 -1.12
C ASP A 251 0.30 -7.32 -0.85
N CYS A 252 1.48 -7.06 -1.40
CA CYS A 252 2.20 -5.80 -1.24
C CYS A 252 2.37 -5.03 -2.55
N HIS A 253 2.47 -5.69 -3.69
CA HIS A 253 2.72 -5.08 -4.99
C HIS A 253 1.47 -5.08 -5.86
N SER A 254 0.37 -4.56 -5.33
CA SER A 254 -0.85 -4.29 -6.09
C SER A 254 -1.33 -2.86 -5.85
N PHE A 255 -2.08 -2.31 -6.80
CA PHE A 255 -2.67 -0.97 -6.66
C PHE A 255 -3.69 -0.89 -5.53
N GLY A 256 -4.19 -2.04 -5.05
CA GLY A 256 -5.07 -2.13 -3.88
C GLY A 256 -4.36 -2.53 -2.59
N SER A 257 -3.02 -2.60 -2.57
CA SER A 257 -2.28 -3.05 -1.39
C SER A 257 -2.26 -2.01 -0.27
N ASP A 258 -2.43 -2.51 0.95
CA ASP A 258 -2.47 -1.67 2.14
C ASP A 258 -1.13 -1.04 2.52
N ILE A 259 -0.03 -1.72 2.19
CA ILE A 259 1.33 -1.28 2.59
C ILE A 259 1.85 -0.09 1.78
N PHE A 260 1.38 0.12 0.55
CA PHE A 260 1.88 1.20 -0.32
C PHE A 260 0.78 2.11 -0.86
N PHE A 261 -0.39 1.60 -1.25
CA PHE A 261 -1.39 2.38 -1.99
C PHE A 261 -2.59 2.82 -1.16
N ARG A 262 -2.80 2.25 0.03
CA ARG A 262 -3.82 2.71 0.97
C ARG A 262 -3.67 4.21 1.26
N GLN A 263 -4.80 4.89 1.27
CA GLN A 263 -4.90 6.27 1.73
C GLN A 263 -4.78 6.30 3.25
N VAL A 264 -3.82 7.06 3.76
CA VAL A 264 -3.59 7.31 5.18
C VAL A 264 -3.77 8.79 5.49
N VAL A 265 -4.06 9.11 6.74
CA VAL A 265 -4.28 10.49 7.16
C VAL A 265 -2.96 11.26 7.04
N LYS A 266 -3.03 12.39 6.35
CA LYS A 266 -1.95 13.37 6.27
C LYS A 266 -2.18 14.50 7.27
N TYR A 267 -3.41 15.03 7.30
CA TYR A 267 -3.87 16.00 8.28
C TYR A 267 -5.28 15.63 8.74
N PRO A 268 -5.59 15.75 10.05
CA PRO A 268 -6.90 15.49 10.62
C PRO A 268 -8.05 16.18 9.89
N PHE A 269 -7.88 17.47 9.59
CA PHE A 269 -8.93 18.32 9.02
C PHE A 269 -8.35 19.21 7.93
N GLY A 270 -8.93 19.14 6.73
CA GLY A 270 -8.75 20.09 5.64
C GLY A 270 -9.80 21.21 5.68
N ASP A 271 -9.78 22.12 4.70
CA ASP A 271 -10.64 23.31 4.70
C ASP A 271 -12.15 22.99 4.74
N ASP A 272 -12.54 21.79 4.33
CA ASP A 272 -13.92 21.28 4.33
C ASP A 272 -14.27 20.41 5.57
N GLY A 273 -13.37 20.35 6.57
CA GLY A 273 -13.52 19.53 7.77
C GLY A 273 -13.24 18.04 7.56
N ASN A 274 -13.07 17.59 6.30
CA ASN A 274 -12.71 16.21 6.00
C ASN A 274 -11.20 15.98 6.19
N PRO A 275 -10.77 14.74 6.49
CA PRO A 275 -9.35 14.44 6.57
C PRO A 275 -8.65 14.60 5.22
N VAL A 276 -7.47 15.22 5.27
CA VAL A 276 -6.58 15.26 4.11
C VAL A 276 -5.85 13.93 4.06
N MET A 277 -6.06 13.18 2.98
CA MET A 277 -5.48 11.86 2.80
C MET A 277 -4.29 11.87 1.83
N GLU A 278 -3.37 10.92 2.00
CA GLU A 278 -2.34 10.64 1.01
C GLU A 278 -2.00 9.15 0.93
N PRO A 279 -1.48 8.66 -0.21
CA PRO A 279 -1.06 7.26 -0.30
C PRO A 279 0.15 6.96 0.59
N GLN A 280 0.12 5.80 1.25
CA GLN A 280 1.13 5.32 2.19
C GLN A 280 2.57 5.34 1.62
N TYR A 281 2.78 5.14 0.32
CA TYR A 281 4.10 5.22 -0.30
C TYR A 281 4.73 6.63 -0.19
N LYS A 282 3.92 7.70 -0.15
CA LYS A 282 4.43 9.07 0.05
C LYS A 282 4.99 9.25 1.45
N LYS A 283 4.29 8.75 2.47
CA LYS A 283 4.77 8.73 3.87
C LYS A 283 6.06 7.93 4.03
N LEU A 284 6.26 6.90 3.21
CA LEU A 284 7.50 6.12 3.15
C LEU A 284 8.63 6.81 2.35
N GLY A 285 8.39 8.00 1.78
CA GLY A 285 9.36 8.73 0.95
C GLY A 285 9.66 8.02 -0.37
N MET A 286 8.70 7.27 -0.93
CA MET A 286 8.86 6.51 -2.17
C MET A 286 8.26 7.23 -3.36
N SER A 287 8.82 6.98 -4.55
CA SER A 287 8.29 7.51 -5.81
C SER A 287 7.03 6.75 -6.24
N GLY A 288 5.95 7.49 -6.49
CA GLY A 288 4.70 6.93 -7.00
C GLY A 288 4.85 6.22 -8.35
N PHE A 289 5.71 6.74 -9.23
CA PHE A 289 6.02 6.07 -10.51
C PHE A 289 6.69 4.71 -10.30
N MET A 290 7.68 4.64 -9.41
CA MET A 290 8.39 3.38 -9.11
C MET A 290 7.46 2.36 -8.45
N MET A 291 6.60 2.80 -7.52
CA MET A 291 5.60 1.93 -6.90
C MET A 291 4.56 1.47 -7.91
N GLY A 292 4.09 2.37 -8.79
CA GLY A 292 3.15 2.06 -9.85
C GLY A 292 3.70 1.03 -10.84
N MET A 293 4.95 1.16 -11.28
CA MET A 293 5.59 0.15 -12.14
C MET A 293 5.71 -1.21 -11.45
N SER A 294 6.03 -1.21 -10.15
CA SER A 294 6.11 -2.45 -9.38
C SER A 294 4.75 -3.13 -9.25
N ALA A 295 3.69 -2.36 -8.96
CA ALA A 295 2.34 -2.88 -8.89
C ALA A 295 1.84 -3.36 -10.27
N PHE A 296 2.10 -2.59 -11.33
CA PHE A 296 1.77 -2.98 -12.70
C PHE A 296 2.43 -4.31 -13.11
N ARG A 297 3.72 -4.46 -12.84
CA ARG A 297 4.47 -5.70 -13.13
C ARG A 297 3.85 -6.90 -12.42
N GLU A 298 3.67 -6.81 -11.11
CA GLU A 298 3.20 -7.95 -10.31
C GLU A 298 1.72 -8.24 -10.54
N GLN A 299 0.85 -7.22 -10.48
CA GLN A 299 -0.60 -7.39 -10.57
C GLN A 299 -1.09 -7.63 -11.99
N ILE A 300 -0.51 -6.98 -13.00
CA ILE A 300 -1.02 -7.02 -14.38
C ILE A 300 -0.15 -7.92 -15.26
N VAL A 301 1.14 -7.58 -15.41
CA VAL A 301 2.03 -8.26 -16.38
C VAL A 301 2.14 -9.75 -16.06
N LYS A 302 2.55 -10.10 -14.84
CA LYS A 302 2.72 -11.50 -14.45
C LYS A 302 1.42 -12.28 -14.39
N SER A 303 0.33 -11.65 -13.96
CA SER A 303 -1.00 -12.28 -13.95
C SER A 303 -1.47 -12.65 -15.36
N PHE A 304 -1.04 -11.92 -16.39
CA PHE A 304 -1.27 -12.27 -17.78
C PHE A 304 -0.22 -13.25 -18.33
N GLU A 305 1.02 -13.11 -17.89
CA GLU A 305 2.16 -13.93 -18.31
C GLU A 305 1.93 -15.42 -18.05
N TYR A 306 1.49 -15.80 -16.85
CA TYR A 306 1.31 -17.22 -16.51
C TYR A 306 0.25 -17.92 -17.39
N PRO A 307 -0.97 -17.37 -17.58
CA PRO A 307 -1.92 -17.91 -18.57
C PRO A 307 -1.37 -17.93 -20.00
N ALA A 308 -0.63 -16.90 -20.41
CA ALA A 308 -0.06 -16.82 -21.76
C ALA A 308 0.99 -17.92 -22.00
N ILE A 309 1.83 -18.23 -21.01
CA ILE A 309 2.80 -19.32 -21.08
C ILE A 309 2.09 -20.68 -21.16
N LEU A 310 1.03 -20.89 -20.36
CA LEU A 310 0.21 -22.09 -20.46
C LEU A 310 -0.43 -22.22 -21.85
N PHE A 311 -0.92 -21.12 -22.41
CA PHE A 311 -1.49 -21.10 -23.75
C PHE A 311 -0.45 -21.41 -24.84
N LEU A 312 0.79 -20.90 -24.69
CA LEU A 312 1.90 -21.27 -25.56
C LEU A 312 2.20 -22.77 -25.48
N LEU A 313 2.23 -23.34 -24.28
CA LEU A 313 2.44 -24.78 -24.09
C LEU A 313 1.37 -25.60 -24.83
N VAL A 314 0.08 -25.25 -24.66
CA VAL A 314 -1.02 -25.92 -25.37
C VAL A 314 -0.89 -25.76 -26.89
N THR A 315 -0.52 -24.56 -27.36
CA THR A 315 -0.30 -24.30 -28.79
C THR A 315 0.84 -25.16 -29.36
N ILE A 316 1.94 -25.34 -28.61
CA ILE A 316 3.04 -26.23 -29.00
C ILE A 316 2.57 -27.69 -29.05
N LEU A 317 1.80 -28.14 -28.07
CA LEU A 317 1.25 -29.50 -28.05
C LEU A 317 0.32 -29.76 -29.24
N ILE A 318 -0.51 -28.78 -29.62
CA ILE A 318 -1.33 -28.84 -30.83
C ILE A 318 -0.44 -28.93 -32.08
N SER A 319 0.63 -28.13 -32.17
CA SER A 319 1.59 -28.23 -33.29
C SER A 319 2.19 -29.63 -33.40
N ILE A 320 2.56 -30.25 -32.28
CA ILE A 320 3.10 -31.62 -32.24
C ILE A 320 2.02 -32.62 -32.68
N ALA A 321 0.79 -32.50 -32.16
CA ALA A 321 -0.32 -33.37 -32.53
C ALA A 321 -0.64 -33.28 -34.03
N CYS A 322 -0.67 -32.07 -34.61
CA CYS A 322 -0.85 -31.86 -36.04
C CYS A 322 0.29 -32.52 -36.85
N TYR A 323 1.54 -32.39 -36.40
CA TYR A 323 2.69 -33.02 -37.07
C TYR A 323 2.61 -34.56 -37.04
N VAL A 324 2.30 -35.16 -35.89
CA VAL A 324 2.17 -36.61 -35.74
C VAL A 324 0.98 -37.15 -36.53
N ASN A 325 -0.18 -36.49 -36.42
CA ASN A 325 -1.38 -36.86 -37.18
C ASN A 325 -1.14 -36.87 -38.68
N ARG A 326 -0.32 -35.93 -39.18
CA ARG A 326 0.07 -35.91 -40.58
C ARG A 326 0.99 -37.07 -40.96
N LYS A 327 2.00 -37.35 -40.13
CA LYS A 327 2.98 -38.39 -40.41
C LYS A 327 2.33 -39.78 -40.48
N GLU A 328 1.41 -40.05 -39.57
CA GLU A 328 0.74 -41.35 -39.44
C GLU A 328 -0.65 -41.39 -40.13
N ASN A 329 -1.13 -40.23 -40.61
CA ASN A 329 -2.38 -40.03 -41.33
C ASN A 329 -3.64 -40.53 -40.57
N PHE A 330 -3.78 -40.20 -39.28
CA PHE A 330 -4.90 -40.71 -38.47
C PHE A 330 -6.26 -40.14 -38.91
N PHE A 331 -6.37 -38.82 -39.10
CA PHE A 331 -7.61 -38.17 -39.56
C PHE A 331 -7.37 -36.82 -40.27
N ARG A 332 -8.33 -36.38 -41.09
CA ARG A 332 -8.26 -35.09 -41.81
C ARG A 332 -8.64 -33.94 -40.89
N VAL A 333 -7.75 -32.95 -40.75
CA VAL A 333 -7.99 -31.75 -39.93
C VAL A 333 -8.58 -30.64 -40.80
N ASN A 334 -9.74 -30.09 -40.41
CA ASN A 334 -10.36 -28.94 -41.07
C ASN A 334 -9.86 -27.63 -40.44
N SER A 335 -9.44 -26.68 -41.28
CA SER A 335 -8.99 -25.34 -40.83
C SER A 335 -10.07 -24.60 -40.02
N ASN A 336 -11.36 -24.77 -40.34
CA ASN A 336 -12.44 -24.13 -39.59
C ASN A 336 -12.53 -24.63 -38.14
N TYR A 337 -12.33 -25.94 -37.91
CA TYR A 337 -12.31 -26.49 -36.56
C TYR A 337 -11.10 -26.01 -35.76
N LEU A 338 -9.94 -25.86 -36.41
CA LEU A 338 -8.75 -25.29 -35.78
C LEU A 338 -8.97 -23.82 -35.38
N TYR A 339 -9.65 -23.02 -36.23
CA TYR A 339 -10.03 -21.64 -35.89
C TYR A 339 -10.96 -21.59 -34.68
N ILE A 340 -12.04 -22.37 -34.69
CA ILE A 340 -12.99 -22.43 -33.57
C ILE A 340 -12.26 -22.81 -32.27
N MET A 341 -11.39 -23.81 -32.32
CA MET A 341 -10.60 -24.23 -31.17
C MET A 341 -9.72 -23.10 -30.63
N TYR A 342 -9.02 -22.35 -31.48
CA TYR A 342 -8.21 -21.21 -31.02
C TYR A 342 -9.04 -20.05 -30.47
N VAL A 343 -10.22 -19.78 -31.04
CA VAL A 343 -11.15 -18.80 -30.47
C VAL A 343 -11.60 -19.24 -29.07
N LEU A 344 -11.95 -20.51 -28.89
CA LEU A 344 -12.35 -21.06 -27.60
C LEU A 344 -11.19 -21.05 -26.59
N LEU A 345 -9.97 -21.40 -27.00
CA LEU A 345 -8.80 -21.35 -26.13
C LEU A 345 -8.47 -19.91 -25.73
N ALA A 346 -8.50 -18.96 -26.67
CA ALA A 346 -8.27 -17.55 -26.37
C ALA A 346 -9.34 -17.00 -25.42
N ALA A 347 -10.61 -17.37 -25.61
CA ALA A 347 -11.69 -17.04 -24.67
C ALA A 347 -11.45 -17.67 -23.29
N GLY A 348 -10.98 -18.92 -23.23
CA GLY A 348 -10.60 -19.59 -21.98
C GLY A 348 -9.48 -18.86 -21.24
N VAL A 349 -8.42 -18.45 -21.95
CA VAL A 349 -7.31 -17.65 -21.37
C VAL A 349 -7.82 -16.30 -20.87
N ALA A 350 -8.67 -15.62 -21.63
CA ALA A 350 -9.27 -14.37 -21.22
C ALA A 350 -10.13 -14.55 -19.94
N LEU A 351 -10.89 -15.64 -19.84
CA LEU A 351 -11.66 -15.96 -18.63
C LEU A 351 -10.75 -16.23 -17.43
N VAL A 352 -9.68 -17.02 -17.61
CA VAL A 352 -8.68 -17.30 -16.55
C VAL A 352 -7.99 -16.03 -16.06
N PHE A 353 -7.75 -15.06 -16.95
CA PHE A 353 -7.16 -13.78 -16.59
C PHE A 353 -8.15 -12.83 -15.91
N LEU A 354 -9.39 -12.73 -16.42
CA LEU A 354 -10.39 -11.76 -15.95
C LEU A 354 -11.19 -12.23 -14.72
N LYS A 355 -11.22 -13.54 -14.44
CA LYS A 355 -12.00 -14.11 -13.33
C LYS A 355 -11.07 -14.81 -12.32
N PRO A 356 -10.78 -14.18 -11.17
CA PRO A 356 -9.94 -14.75 -10.12
C PRO A 356 -10.41 -16.13 -9.65
N ASP A 357 -11.72 -16.35 -9.55
CA ASP A 357 -12.27 -17.65 -9.15
C ASP A 357 -11.87 -18.74 -10.15
N VAL A 358 -11.97 -18.47 -11.46
CA VAL A 358 -11.55 -19.42 -12.50
C VAL A 358 -10.05 -19.63 -12.49
N ASN A 359 -9.28 -18.55 -12.29
CA ASN A 359 -7.83 -18.60 -12.16
C ASN A 359 -7.39 -19.62 -11.10
N SER A 360 -8.04 -19.60 -9.93
CA SER A 360 -7.74 -20.48 -8.80
C SER A 360 -7.95 -21.98 -9.06
N TYR A 361 -8.78 -22.35 -10.06
CA TYR A 361 -8.98 -23.74 -10.46
C TYR A 361 -8.04 -24.20 -11.59
N VAL A 362 -7.52 -23.26 -12.38
CA VAL A 362 -6.74 -23.57 -13.60
C VAL A 362 -5.24 -23.46 -13.37
N LEU A 363 -4.81 -22.46 -12.58
CA LEU A 363 -3.41 -22.20 -12.30
C LEU A 363 -3.06 -22.55 -10.84
N PRO A 364 -1.79 -22.90 -10.56
CA PRO A 364 -1.29 -22.93 -9.19
C PRO A 364 -1.53 -21.61 -8.47
N ASP A 365 -1.56 -21.64 -7.14
CA ASP A 365 -1.69 -20.43 -6.35
C ASP A 365 -0.58 -19.42 -6.64
N ARG A 366 -0.88 -18.15 -6.39
CA ARG A 366 0.00 -17.05 -6.79
C ARG A 366 1.37 -17.11 -6.12
N LEU A 367 1.45 -17.56 -4.87
CA LEU A 367 2.72 -17.73 -4.17
C LEU A 367 3.59 -18.79 -4.86
N THR A 368 3.01 -19.93 -5.25
CA THR A 368 3.71 -20.97 -6.01
C THR A 368 4.25 -20.44 -7.32
N LEU A 369 3.47 -19.65 -8.07
CA LEU A 369 3.91 -19.06 -9.33
C LEU A 369 5.04 -18.05 -9.12
N ASP A 370 4.89 -17.12 -8.18
CA ASP A 370 5.89 -16.09 -7.89
C ASP A 370 7.21 -16.69 -7.36
N ALA A 371 7.13 -17.73 -6.53
CA ALA A 371 8.31 -18.45 -6.02
C ALA A 371 9.09 -19.17 -7.13
N ASN A 372 8.41 -19.55 -8.23
CA ASN A 372 9.01 -20.27 -9.35
C ASN A 372 9.17 -19.41 -10.62
N HIS A 373 8.91 -18.10 -10.53
CA HIS A 373 8.90 -17.18 -11.68
C HIS A 373 10.18 -17.25 -12.52
N PHE A 374 11.34 -17.35 -11.86
CA PHE A 374 12.62 -17.50 -12.55
C PHE A 374 12.69 -18.76 -13.45
N ILE A 375 12.22 -19.90 -12.95
CA ILE A 375 12.23 -21.15 -13.71
C ILE A 375 11.21 -21.09 -14.86
N ILE A 376 10.01 -20.56 -14.56
CA ILE A 376 8.92 -20.40 -15.55
C ILE A 376 9.40 -19.52 -16.72
N THR A 377 10.03 -18.38 -16.42
CA THR A 377 10.55 -17.46 -17.44
C THR A 377 11.70 -18.07 -18.26
N ILE A 378 12.56 -18.90 -17.67
CA ILE A 378 13.59 -19.64 -18.43
C ILE A 378 12.94 -20.53 -19.51
N PHE A 379 11.91 -21.30 -19.15
CA PHE A 379 11.21 -22.14 -20.12
C PHE A 379 10.52 -21.32 -21.21
N ALA A 380 9.90 -20.20 -20.84
CA ALA A 380 9.27 -19.28 -21.79
C ALA A 380 10.29 -18.69 -22.79
N LEU A 381 11.47 -18.27 -22.29
CA LEU A 381 12.55 -17.73 -23.12
C LEU A 381 13.18 -18.82 -24.00
N ALA A 382 13.33 -20.06 -23.51
CA ALA A 382 13.81 -21.18 -24.30
C ALA A 382 12.86 -21.49 -25.47
N ALA A 383 11.54 -21.47 -25.22
CA ALA A 383 10.53 -21.60 -26.28
C ALA A 383 10.63 -20.44 -27.29
N GLY A 384 10.79 -19.21 -26.82
CA GLY A 384 11.01 -18.04 -27.68
C GLY A 384 12.27 -18.13 -28.54
N ALA A 385 13.38 -18.57 -27.97
CA ALA A 385 14.64 -18.79 -28.70
C ALA A 385 14.49 -19.90 -29.75
N TYR A 386 13.80 -20.99 -29.40
CA TYR A 386 13.46 -22.06 -30.34
C TYR A 386 12.62 -21.53 -31.52
N THR A 387 11.58 -20.75 -31.25
CA THR A 387 10.77 -20.09 -32.28
C THR A 387 11.64 -19.26 -33.22
N TRP A 388 12.52 -18.41 -32.66
CA TRP A 388 13.40 -17.55 -33.45
C TRP A 388 14.34 -18.35 -34.37
N VAL A 389 14.94 -19.43 -33.86
CA VAL A 389 15.80 -20.34 -34.64
C VAL A 389 15.01 -21.02 -35.75
N ARG A 390 13.77 -21.45 -35.47
CA ARG A 390 12.91 -22.11 -36.45
C ARG A 390 12.52 -21.17 -37.60
N MET A 391 12.10 -19.94 -37.27
CA MET A 391 11.83 -18.89 -38.27
C MET A 391 13.05 -18.61 -39.16
N ARG A 392 14.26 -18.67 -38.60
CA ARG A 392 15.51 -18.51 -39.36
C ARG A 392 15.72 -19.65 -40.37
N LYS A 393 15.46 -20.90 -39.96
CA LYS A 393 15.54 -22.09 -40.83
C LYS A 393 14.52 -22.03 -41.96
N GLU A 394 13.33 -21.50 -41.68
CA GLU A 394 12.23 -21.31 -42.64
C GLU A 394 12.42 -20.06 -43.52
N LYS A 395 13.57 -19.38 -43.45
CA LYS A 395 13.92 -18.17 -44.21
C LYS A 395 12.94 -16.99 -44.02
N LEU A 396 12.31 -16.90 -42.85
CA LEU A 396 11.38 -15.81 -42.49
C LEU A 396 12.07 -14.56 -41.92
N THR A 397 13.37 -14.38 -42.17
CA THR A 397 14.21 -13.32 -41.57
C THR A 397 13.79 -11.90 -41.90
N GLY A 398 13.03 -11.70 -42.98
CA GLY A 398 12.48 -10.39 -43.37
C GLY A 398 11.16 -10.01 -42.70
N THR A 399 10.50 -10.95 -42.00
CA THR A 399 9.15 -10.74 -41.46
C THR A 399 9.15 -9.87 -40.21
N LEU A 400 8.03 -9.17 -39.96
CA LEU A 400 7.84 -8.40 -38.73
C LEU A 400 7.94 -9.28 -37.49
N LEU A 401 7.34 -10.47 -37.51
CA LEU A 401 7.39 -11.44 -36.40
C LEU A 401 8.83 -11.83 -36.04
N PHE A 402 9.70 -12.06 -37.03
CA PHE A 402 11.10 -12.39 -36.78
C PHE A 402 11.84 -11.25 -36.07
N ARG A 403 11.62 -10.00 -36.53
CA ARG A 403 12.25 -8.81 -35.94
C ARG A 403 11.74 -8.57 -34.51
N LEU A 404 10.44 -8.70 -34.27
CA LEU A 404 9.84 -8.58 -32.95
C LEU A 404 10.38 -9.64 -31.99
N GLN A 405 10.43 -10.91 -32.42
CA GLN A 405 10.96 -12.00 -31.60
C GLN A 405 12.43 -11.74 -31.23
N ALA A 406 13.26 -11.35 -32.19
CA ALA A 406 14.67 -11.02 -31.94
C ALA A 406 14.81 -9.84 -30.95
N PHE A 407 14.00 -8.79 -31.15
CA PHE A 407 14.01 -7.60 -30.30
C PHE A 407 13.62 -7.93 -28.85
N PHE A 408 12.52 -8.66 -28.63
CA PHE A 408 12.06 -9.00 -27.28
C PHE A 408 13.00 -9.96 -26.56
N LEU A 409 13.59 -10.94 -27.27
CA LEU A 409 14.64 -11.79 -26.70
C LEU A 409 15.89 -10.98 -26.31
N ALA A 410 16.34 -10.07 -27.17
CA ALA A 410 17.47 -9.20 -26.86
C ALA A 410 17.17 -8.28 -25.67
N LEU A 411 15.97 -7.69 -25.63
CA LEU A 411 15.53 -6.83 -24.54
C LEU A 411 15.42 -7.59 -23.22
N ALA A 412 14.91 -8.82 -23.23
CA ALA A 412 14.89 -9.71 -22.06
C ALA A 412 16.31 -10.06 -21.57
N ILE A 413 17.25 -10.33 -22.48
CA ILE A 413 18.65 -10.59 -22.10
C ILE A 413 19.29 -9.35 -21.48
N VAL A 414 19.16 -8.18 -22.12
CA VAL A 414 19.76 -6.93 -21.62
C VAL A 414 19.17 -6.55 -20.25
N SER A 415 17.85 -6.61 -20.10
CA SER A 415 17.18 -6.34 -18.82
C SER A 415 17.54 -7.37 -17.74
N GLY A 416 17.62 -8.65 -18.09
CA GLY A 416 18.07 -9.71 -17.19
C GLY A 416 19.51 -9.50 -16.71
N ILE A 417 20.42 -9.05 -17.58
CA ILE A 417 21.80 -8.69 -17.19
C ILE A 417 21.79 -7.49 -16.24
N LEU A 418 21.00 -6.45 -16.54
CA LEU A 418 20.88 -5.27 -15.67
C LEU A 418 20.36 -5.63 -14.28
N MET A 419 19.43 -6.57 -14.16
CA MET A 419 18.91 -7.07 -12.87
C MET A 419 20.00 -7.69 -11.98
N MET A 420 21.11 -8.17 -12.56
CA MET A 420 22.23 -8.74 -11.81
C MET A 420 23.20 -7.69 -11.26
N ILE A 421 23.09 -6.44 -11.71
CA ILE A 421 24.03 -5.38 -11.31
C ILE A 421 23.56 -4.73 -10.00
N LYS A 422 24.34 -4.89 -8.94
CA LYS A 422 24.09 -4.30 -7.61
C LYS A 422 24.90 -3.01 -7.41
N PHE A 423 24.70 -2.02 -8.27
CA PHE A 423 25.40 -0.73 -8.17
C PHE A 423 24.44 0.42 -7.87
N GLU A 424 24.69 1.15 -6.78
CA GLU A 424 23.73 2.14 -6.25
C GLU A 424 23.42 3.27 -7.24
N LEU A 425 24.41 3.71 -8.04
CA LEU A 425 24.25 4.79 -9.01
C LEU A 425 23.23 4.48 -10.13
N ILE A 426 23.03 3.20 -10.46
CA ILE A 426 22.07 2.78 -11.50
C ILE A 426 20.87 2.04 -10.92
N TYR A 427 20.68 2.07 -9.60
CA TYR A 427 19.66 1.27 -8.94
C TYR A 427 18.22 1.57 -9.41
N GLN A 428 17.94 2.81 -9.84
CA GLN A 428 16.65 3.15 -10.46
C GLN A 428 16.47 2.46 -11.83
N LEU A 429 17.53 2.37 -12.63
CA LEU A 429 17.50 1.66 -13.92
C LEU A 429 17.31 0.15 -13.70
N VAL A 430 17.95 -0.41 -12.67
CA VAL A 430 17.78 -1.82 -12.28
C VAL A 430 16.32 -2.12 -11.92
N ARG A 431 15.64 -1.22 -11.20
CA ARG A 431 14.21 -1.38 -10.86
C ARG A 431 13.31 -1.41 -12.10
N VAL A 432 13.57 -0.52 -13.06
CA VAL A 432 12.85 -0.50 -14.34
C VAL A 432 13.13 -1.78 -15.14
N ALA A 433 14.36 -2.29 -15.08
CA ALA A 433 14.76 -3.48 -15.82
C ALA A 433 13.91 -4.72 -15.49
N TYR A 434 13.49 -4.91 -14.24
CA TYR A 434 12.58 -6.02 -13.90
C TYR A 434 11.23 -5.94 -14.63
N THR A 435 10.63 -4.75 -14.70
CA THR A 435 9.35 -4.57 -15.41
C THR A 435 9.54 -4.75 -16.91
N VAL A 436 10.64 -4.22 -17.47
CA VAL A 436 10.99 -4.40 -18.88
C VAL A 436 11.23 -5.87 -19.21
N PHE A 437 11.87 -6.63 -18.31
CA PHE A 437 12.12 -8.06 -18.46
C PHE A 437 10.81 -8.83 -18.60
N ASP A 438 9.90 -8.73 -17.62
CA ASP A 438 8.64 -9.48 -17.64
C ASP A 438 7.76 -9.10 -18.85
N ILE A 439 7.71 -7.81 -19.22
CA ILE A 439 7.02 -7.38 -20.45
C ILE A 439 7.66 -8.02 -21.69
N SER A 440 8.99 -8.09 -21.75
CA SER A 440 9.70 -8.70 -22.88
C SER A 440 9.43 -10.19 -22.99
N VAL A 441 9.35 -10.91 -21.86
CA VAL A 441 8.98 -12.33 -21.82
C VAL A 441 7.56 -12.51 -22.34
N VAL A 442 6.59 -11.76 -21.84
CA VAL A 442 5.19 -11.79 -22.32
C VAL A 442 5.13 -11.57 -23.83
N LEU A 443 5.80 -10.53 -24.34
CA LEU A 443 5.76 -10.21 -25.77
C LEU A 443 6.43 -11.30 -26.61
N SER A 444 7.53 -11.90 -26.15
CA SER A 444 8.18 -13.06 -26.77
C SER A 444 7.28 -14.31 -26.80
N VAL A 445 6.50 -14.53 -25.74
CA VAL A 445 5.53 -15.62 -25.65
C VAL A 445 4.41 -15.41 -26.66
N LEU A 446 3.85 -14.20 -26.74
CA LEU A 446 2.78 -13.86 -27.69
C LEU A 446 3.24 -13.99 -29.14
N THR A 447 4.43 -13.52 -29.48
CA THR A 447 4.99 -13.70 -30.83
C THR A 447 5.22 -15.18 -31.16
N SER A 448 5.61 -16.00 -30.19
CA SER A 448 5.74 -17.45 -30.36
C SER A 448 4.39 -18.13 -30.59
N ILE A 449 3.36 -17.77 -29.84
CA ILE A 449 1.99 -18.26 -30.06
C ILE A 449 1.53 -17.96 -31.48
N VAL A 450 1.65 -16.70 -31.92
CA VAL A 450 1.25 -16.28 -33.27
C VAL A 450 2.01 -17.06 -34.34
N TYR A 451 3.31 -17.29 -34.14
CA TYR A 451 4.11 -18.10 -35.04
C TYR A 451 3.58 -19.54 -35.16
N PHE A 452 3.39 -20.25 -34.04
CA PHE A 452 2.92 -21.63 -34.08
C PHE A 452 1.51 -21.77 -34.66
N ILE A 453 0.61 -20.83 -34.37
CA ILE A 453 -0.73 -20.81 -34.98
C ILE A 453 -0.61 -20.64 -36.51
N ASN A 454 0.16 -19.66 -36.96
CA ASN A 454 0.34 -19.41 -38.39
C ASN A 454 0.98 -20.61 -39.11
N ASP A 455 1.97 -21.23 -38.48
CA ASP A 455 2.64 -22.44 -38.94
C ASP A 455 1.61 -23.56 -39.18
N GLN A 456 0.78 -23.88 -38.18
CA GLN A 456 -0.27 -24.89 -38.29
C GLN A 456 -1.26 -24.61 -39.44
N PHE A 457 -1.72 -23.36 -39.59
CA PHE A 457 -2.64 -23.00 -40.68
C PHE A 457 -1.98 -23.02 -42.07
N SER A 458 -0.73 -22.60 -42.16
CA SER A 458 0.03 -22.65 -43.42
C SER A 458 0.18 -24.09 -43.92
N PHE A 459 0.36 -25.04 -42.99
CA PHE A 459 0.43 -26.46 -43.30
C PHE A 459 -0.91 -27.04 -43.80
N LEU A 460 -2.05 -26.63 -43.23
CA LEU A 460 -3.37 -27.10 -43.68
C LEU A 460 -3.75 -26.58 -45.08
N LYS A 461 -3.31 -25.37 -45.45
CA LYS A 461 -3.52 -24.82 -46.80
C LYS A 461 -2.73 -25.57 -47.87
N ALA A 462 -1.53 -26.04 -47.54
CA ALA A 462 -0.71 -26.83 -48.47
C ALA A 462 -1.29 -28.23 -48.76
N GLU A 463 -2.07 -28.81 -47.84
CA GLU A 463 -2.75 -30.11 -48.01
C GLU A 463 -4.09 -30.01 -48.74
N THR A 464 -4.71 -28.83 -48.83
CA THR A 464 -5.94 -28.61 -49.60
C THR A 464 -5.69 -28.30 -51.07
N GLN A 465 -4.43 -28.01 -51.44
CA GLN A 465 -3.99 -27.75 -52.82
C GLN A 465 -3.34 -28.96 -53.50
N LYS A 466 -3.16 -30.08 -52.79
CA LYS A 466 -2.81 -31.40 -53.33
C LYS A 466 -4.05 -32.27 -53.36
#